data_AF-A0A2N1N945-F1
#
_entry.id   AF-A0A2N1N945-F1
#
_cell.length_a   1.000
_cell.length_b   1.000
_cell.length_c   1.000
_cell.angle_alpha   90.00
_cell.angle_beta   90.00
_cell.angle_gamma   90.00
#
_symmetry.space_group_name_H-M   'P 1'
#
loop_
_entity.id
_entity.type
_entity.pdbx_description
1 polymer ?
#
loop_
_entity_poly.entity_id
_entity_poly.type
_entity_poly.pdbx_seq_one_letter_code
_entity_poly.pdbx_strand_id
1 'polypeptide(L)'
;MIQIPDENTNMFIDIRTSLFAMYLFLTGDSSALSNWSYTENPSIAVLIVLFSLLIVVYLMNLLIGLLNNAIEEDNNRVSYLIQKAEILAEIELFYLLPHQRRWHTWFPEVIHYYADADKARMEIKRLIEKNEWDTKEFTDMRENLLKMLKIKHNPIDNEVILKKLENLEELEKTHDKRFEKLEKLLEEIHAK
;
A
#
# COMPACT_ATOMS: atom_id res chain seq x y z
N MET A 1 -49.34 -11.12 -32.68
CA MET A 1 -49.74 -11.63 -31.35
C MET A 1 -48.91 -10.85 -30.35
N ILE A 2 -49.53 -9.98 -29.54
CA ILE A 2 -48.82 -9.19 -28.54
C ILE A 2 -48.58 -10.14 -27.36
N GLN A 3 -47.33 -10.54 -27.13
CA GLN A 3 -46.97 -11.30 -25.94
C GLN A 3 -47.12 -10.39 -24.72
N ILE A 4 -47.87 -10.86 -23.73
CA ILE A 4 -47.91 -10.24 -22.41
C ILE A 4 -46.53 -10.53 -21.80
N PRO A 5 -45.77 -9.51 -21.36
CA PRO A 5 -44.42 -9.73 -20.85
C PRO A 5 -44.50 -10.65 -19.62
N ASP A 6 -43.90 -11.83 -19.74
CA ASP A 6 -43.65 -12.75 -18.63
C ASP A 6 -42.57 -12.14 -17.70
N GLU A 7 -42.51 -12.61 -16.45
CA GLU A 7 -41.52 -12.20 -15.45
C GLU A 7 -40.07 -12.38 -15.96
N ASN A 8 -39.87 -13.29 -16.93
CA ASN A 8 -38.59 -13.53 -17.62
C ASN A 8 -38.36 -12.68 -18.88
N THR A 9 -39.37 -11.93 -19.35
CA THR A 9 -39.28 -11.10 -20.57
C THR A 9 -38.82 -9.69 -20.27
N ASN A 10 -39.09 -9.13 -19.10
CA ASN A 10 -38.65 -7.78 -18.76
C ASN A 10 -37.89 -7.77 -17.42
N MET A 11 -36.56 -7.67 -17.51
CA MET A 11 -35.68 -7.63 -16.34
C MET A 11 -35.78 -6.32 -15.54
N PHE A 12 -36.57 -5.33 -15.97
CA PHE A 12 -36.74 -4.05 -15.25
C PHE A 12 -38.02 -3.98 -14.39
N ILE A 13 -38.73 -5.10 -14.20
CA ILE A 13 -39.94 -5.16 -13.37
C ILE A 13 -39.62 -5.09 -11.88
N ASP A 14 -38.53 -5.72 -11.44
CA ASP A 14 -38.11 -5.74 -10.04
C ASP A 14 -36.75 -5.06 -9.85
N ILE A 15 -36.50 -4.55 -8.64
CA ILE A 15 -35.25 -3.87 -8.34
C ILE A 15 -34.04 -4.83 -8.38
N ARG A 16 -34.23 -6.11 -8.01
CA ARG A 16 -33.15 -7.10 -8.04
C ARG A 16 -32.77 -7.46 -9.47
N THR A 17 -33.77 -7.71 -10.30
CA THR A 17 -33.56 -8.07 -11.71
C THR A 17 -33.05 -6.88 -12.51
N SER A 18 -33.47 -5.66 -12.19
CA SER A 18 -32.97 -4.45 -12.87
C SER A 18 -31.51 -4.15 -12.52
N LEU A 19 -31.08 -4.37 -11.27
CA LEU A 19 -29.67 -4.28 -10.90
C LEU A 19 -28.82 -5.32 -11.64
N PHE A 20 -29.32 -6.55 -11.78
CA PHE A 20 -28.64 -7.59 -12.55
C PHE A 20 -28.57 -7.25 -14.05
N ALA A 21 -29.65 -6.71 -14.63
CA ALA A 21 -29.66 -6.21 -15.99
C ALA A 21 -28.64 -5.09 -16.20
N MET A 22 -28.47 -4.19 -15.23
CA MET A 22 -27.48 -3.13 -15.31
C MET A 22 -26.04 -3.65 -15.22
N TYR A 23 -25.81 -4.69 -14.41
CA TYR A 23 -24.53 -5.39 -14.36
C TYR A 23 -24.19 -6.08 -15.69
N LEU A 24 -25.15 -6.79 -16.30
CA LEU A 24 -24.98 -7.37 -17.63
C LEU A 24 -24.65 -6.29 -18.67
N PHE A 25 -25.34 -5.15 -18.61
CA PHE A 25 -25.06 -4.04 -19.51
C PHE A 25 -23.66 -3.44 -19.29
N LEU A 26 -23.19 -3.35 -18.04
CA LEU A 26 -21.83 -2.92 -17.70
C LEU A 26 -20.76 -3.83 -18.31
N THR A 27 -20.99 -5.15 -18.34
CA THR A 27 -20.07 -6.14 -18.92
C THR A 27 -20.19 -6.27 -20.43
N GLY A 28 -21.10 -5.52 -21.06
CA GLY A 28 -21.30 -5.47 -22.51
C GLY A 28 -22.41 -6.38 -23.04
N ASP A 29 -23.15 -7.07 -22.17
CA ASP A 29 -24.30 -7.88 -22.56
C ASP A 29 -25.57 -7.02 -22.64
N SER A 30 -26.05 -6.80 -23.87
CA SER A 30 -27.26 -6.02 -24.15
C SER A 30 -28.54 -6.87 -24.18
N SER A 31 -28.49 -8.17 -23.83
CA SER A 31 -29.64 -9.06 -23.87
C SER A 31 -30.81 -8.57 -23.01
N ALA A 32 -30.51 -7.97 -21.85
CA ALA A 32 -31.51 -7.38 -20.97
C ALA A 32 -32.28 -6.19 -21.59
N LEU A 33 -31.69 -5.54 -22.59
CA LEU A 33 -32.28 -4.39 -23.30
C LEU A 33 -32.96 -4.79 -24.62
N SER A 34 -32.81 -6.04 -25.06
CA SER A 34 -33.30 -6.52 -26.37
C SER A 34 -34.83 -6.43 -26.53
N ASN A 35 -35.56 -6.48 -25.43
CA ASN A 35 -37.02 -6.42 -25.43
C ASN A 35 -37.58 -4.99 -25.54
N TRP A 36 -36.72 -3.98 -25.58
CA TRP A 36 -37.13 -2.57 -25.67
C TRP A 36 -36.90 -2.01 -27.07
N SER A 37 -37.98 -1.62 -27.73
CA SER A 37 -37.92 -0.91 -29.02
C SER A 37 -37.42 0.52 -28.84
N TYR A 38 -36.29 0.86 -29.46
CA TYR A 38 -35.69 2.20 -29.40
C TYR A 38 -36.54 3.28 -30.07
N THR A 39 -37.36 2.92 -31.04
CA THR A 39 -38.22 3.86 -31.78
C THR A 39 -39.48 4.22 -31.01
N GLU A 40 -39.95 3.33 -30.13
CA GLU A 40 -41.16 3.54 -29.33
C GLU A 40 -40.87 4.30 -28.03
N ASN A 41 -39.64 4.21 -27.51
CA ASN A 41 -39.25 4.79 -26.22
C ASN A 41 -37.96 5.61 -26.35
N PRO A 42 -38.03 6.86 -26.86
CA PRO A 42 -36.84 7.69 -27.10
C PRO A 42 -36.05 7.98 -25.81
N SER A 43 -36.72 8.06 -24.66
CA SER A 43 -36.07 8.29 -23.36
C SER A 43 -35.13 7.16 -22.96
N ILE A 44 -35.48 5.90 -23.27
CA ILE A 44 -34.64 4.73 -22.98
C ILE A 44 -33.40 4.76 -23.87
N ALA A 45 -33.57 5.12 -25.15
CA ALA A 45 -32.45 5.26 -26.08
C ALA A 45 -31.44 6.32 -25.60
N VAL A 46 -31.93 7.48 -25.12
CA VAL A 46 -31.06 8.52 -24.54
C VAL A 46 -30.33 8.03 -23.29
N LEU A 47 -31.01 7.32 -22.39
CA LEU A 47 -30.41 6.78 -21.17
C LEU A 47 -29.31 5.76 -21.48
N ILE A 48 -29.54 4.86 -22.45
CA ILE A 48 -28.55 3.88 -22.92
C ILE A 48 -27.31 4.57 -23.46
N VAL A 49 -27.48 5.57 -24.34
CA VAL A 49 -26.35 6.32 -24.91
C VAL A 49 -25.55 7.04 -23.83
N LEU A 50 -26.23 7.72 -22.91
CA LEU A 50 -25.58 8.41 -21.78
C LEU A 50 -24.84 7.43 -20.86
N PHE A 51 -25.46 6.32 -20.51
CA PHE A 51 -24.84 5.30 -19.67
C PHE A 51 -23.63 4.68 -20.36
N SER A 52 -23.72 4.29 -21.63
CA SER A 52 -22.59 3.75 -22.38
C SER A 52 -21.44 4.75 -22.46
N LEU A 53 -21.72 6.04 -22.68
CA LEU A 53 -20.70 7.08 -22.67
C LEU A 53 -20.01 7.19 -21.30
N LEU A 54 -20.78 7.17 -20.20
CA LEU A 54 -20.22 7.19 -18.85
C LEU A 54 -19.34 5.97 -18.56
N ILE A 55 -19.76 4.77 -18.93
CA ILE A 55 -18.96 3.56 -18.67
C ILE A 55 -17.68 3.55 -19.50
N VAL A 56 -17.79 3.78 -20.82
CA VAL A 56 -16.65 3.69 -21.74
C VAL A 56 -15.67 4.85 -21.53
N VAL A 57 -16.16 6.09 -21.42
CA VAL A 57 -15.30 7.28 -21.35
C VAL A 57 -14.81 7.54 -19.94
N TYR A 58 -15.66 7.36 -18.93
CA TYR A 58 -15.31 7.74 -17.56
C TYR A 58 -14.87 6.54 -16.73
N LEU A 59 -15.74 5.54 -16.53
CA LEU A 59 -15.50 4.50 -15.53
C LEU A 59 -14.34 3.58 -15.91
N MET A 60 -14.29 3.09 -17.15
CA MET A 60 -13.22 2.18 -17.60
C MET A 60 -11.86 2.88 -17.64
N ASN A 61 -11.81 4.11 -18.16
CA ASN A 61 -10.56 4.89 -18.21
C ASN A 61 -10.06 5.26 -16.81
N LEU A 62 -10.96 5.64 -15.90
CA LEU A 62 -10.63 5.89 -14.50
C LEU A 62 -10.11 4.62 -13.82
N LEU A 63 -10.80 3.49 -13.99
CA LEU A 63 -10.41 2.21 -13.40
C LEU A 63 -9.04 1.76 -13.91
N ILE A 64 -8.79 1.84 -15.21
CA ILE A 64 -7.48 1.51 -15.81
C ILE A 64 -6.40 2.45 -15.25
N GLY A 65 -6.67 3.76 -15.13
CA GLY A 65 -5.72 4.72 -14.57
C GLY A 65 -5.37 4.43 -13.11
N LEU A 66 -6.38 4.17 -12.28
CA LEU A 66 -6.19 3.81 -10.87
C LEU A 66 -5.45 2.48 -10.73
N LEU A 67 -5.82 1.48 -11.53
CA LEU A 67 -5.17 0.18 -11.53
C LEU A 67 -3.71 0.28 -11.95
N ASN A 68 -3.41 1.06 -12.99
CA ASN A 68 -2.04 1.28 -13.43
C ASN A 68 -1.20 1.94 -12.34
N ASN A 69 -1.74 2.95 -11.64
CA ASN A 69 -1.06 3.61 -10.54
C ASN A 69 -0.77 2.64 -9.37
N ALA A 70 -1.75 1.80 -9.00
CA ALA A 70 -1.55 0.80 -7.96
C ALA A 70 -0.53 -0.28 -8.35
N ILE A 71 -0.52 -0.71 -9.62
CA ILE A 71 0.47 -1.66 -10.15
C ILE A 71 1.86 -1.03 -10.15
N GLU A 72 2.00 0.25 -10.52
CA GLU A 72 3.29 0.94 -10.52
C GLU A 72 3.90 1.04 -9.12
N GLU A 73 3.07 1.27 -8.10
CA GLU A 73 3.49 1.30 -6.69
C GLU A 73 3.94 -0.09 -6.19
N ASP A 74 3.24 -1.16 -6.58
CA ASP A 74 3.51 -2.53 -6.08
C ASP A 74 4.40 -3.39 -7.00
N ASN A 75 4.84 -2.88 -8.16
CA ASN A 75 5.79 -3.56 -9.04
C ASN A 75 7.24 -3.46 -8.49
N ASN A 76 7.40 -3.89 -7.25
CA ASN A 76 8.66 -3.88 -6.55
C ASN A 76 9.25 -5.29 -6.48
N ARG A 77 10.35 -5.50 -7.22
CA ARG A 77 11.13 -6.75 -7.18
C ARG A 77 11.59 -7.12 -5.77
N VAL A 78 11.80 -6.15 -4.89
CA VAL A 78 12.18 -6.38 -3.49
C VAL A 78 11.02 -7.00 -2.71
N SER A 79 9.81 -6.45 -2.83
CA SER A 79 8.61 -7.01 -2.19
C SER A 79 8.35 -8.45 -2.63
N TYR A 80 8.52 -8.76 -3.92
CA TYR A 80 8.43 -10.12 -4.43
C TYR A 80 9.43 -11.08 -3.77
N LEU A 81 10.67 -10.67 -3.59
CA LEU A 81 11.71 -11.52 -2.99
C LEU A 81 11.49 -11.73 -1.49
N ILE A 82 10.99 -10.71 -0.79
CA ILE A 82 10.62 -10.81 0.63
C ILE A 82 9.49 -11.82 0.78
N GLN A 83 8.39 -11.67 0.03
CA GLN A 83 7.27 -12.61 0.06
C GLN A 83 7.70 -14.03 -0.30
N LYS A 84 8.59 -14.17 -1.29
CA LYS A 84 9.15 -15.48 -1.66
C LYS A 84 9.95 -16.11 -0.51
N ALA A 85 10.76 -15.32 0.20
CA ALA A 85 11.52 -15.81 1.34
C ALA A 85 10.61 -16.21 2.52
N GLU A 86 9.56 -15.43 2.78
CA GLU A 86 8.55 -15.71 3.80
C GLU A 86 7.82 -17.03 3.52
N ILE A 87 7.34 -17.23 2.29
CA ILE A 87 6.70 -18.49 1.87
C ILE A 87 7.67 -19.67 2.00
N LEU A 88 8.95 -19.49 1.62
CA LEU A 88 9.96 -20.55 1.76
C LEU A 88 10.19 -20.91 3.23
N ALA A 89 10.26 -19.92 4.13
CA ALA A 89 10.41 -20.16 5.56
C ALA A 89 9.18 -20.88 6.15
N GLU A 90 7.98 -20.53 5.71
CA GLU A 90 6.73 -21.19 6.12
C GLU A 90 6.72 -22.66 5.68
N ILE A 91 7.08 -22.93 4.43
CA ILE A 91 7.22 -24.30 3.91
C ILE A 91 8.26 -25.07 4.74
N GLU A 92 9.41 -24.48 5.01
CA GLU A 92 10.49 -25.10 5.77
C GLU A 92 10.07 -25.47 7.19
N LEU A 93 9.34 -24.56 7.86
CA LEU A 93 8.94 -24.71 9.24
C LEU A 93 7.78 -25.71 9.42
N PHE A 94 6.75 -25.63 8.58
CA PHE A 94 5.49 -26.36 8.78
C PHE A 94 5.32 -27.61 7.92
N TYR A 95 5.95 -27.68 6.75
CA TYR A 95 5.64 -28.71 5.75
C TYR A 95 6.77 -29.72 5.48
N LEU A 96 7.98 -29.49 6.01
CA LEU A 96 9.14 -30.36 5.76
C LEU A 96 9.62 -31.14 6.97
N LEU A 97 10.04 -32.39 6.72
CA LEU A 97 10.69 -33.23 7.72
C LEU A 97 12.13 -32.77 8.00
N PRO A 98 12.68 -33.03 9.21
CA PRO A 98 14.03 -32.60 9.59
C PRO A 98 15.14 -33.04 8.63
N HIS A 99 14.97 -34.16 7.93
CA HIS A 99 15.96 -34.62 6.96
C HIS A 99 15.89 -33.88 5.63
N GLN A 100 14.71 -33.41 5.21
CA GLN A 100 14.52 -32.65 3.96
C GLN A 100 15.09 -31.24 4.09
N ARG A 101 14.96 -30.65 5.28
CA ARG A 101 15.53 -29.34 5.62
C ARG A 101 17.06 -29.29 5.52
N ARG A 102 17.74 -30.43 5.74
CA ARG A 102 19.21 -30.54 5.68
C ARG A 102 19.75 -30.74 4.25
N TRP A 103 18.89 -30.76 3.23
CA TRP A 103 19.34 -30.82 1.84
C TRP A 103 19.71 -29.43 1.33
N HIS A 104 21.00 -29.12 1.42
CA HIS A 104 21.59 -27.86 0.94
C HIS A 104 21.28 -27.54 -0.54
N THR A 105 21.05 -28.56 -1.36
CA THR A 105 20.67 -28.38 -2.78
C THR A 105 19.27 -27.78 -2.95
N TRP A 106 18.35 -28.05 -2.01
CA TRP A 106 16.95 -27.59 -2.07
C TRP A 106 16.71 -26.39 -1.17
N PHE A 107 17.41 -26.30 -0.03
CA PHE A 107 17.34 -25.21 0.93
C PHE A 107 18.75 -24.63 1.14
N PRO A 108 19.13 -23.61 0.35
CA PRO A 108 20.40 -22.92 0.57
C PRO A 108 20.34 -22.14 1.88
N GLU A 109 21.45 -22.09 2.60
CA GLU A 109 21.58 -21.35 3.87
C GLU A 109 21.44 -19.83 3.67
N VAL A 110 21.73 -19.33 2.46
CA VAL A 110 21.71 -17.91 2.12
C VAL A 110 21.10 -17.69 0.75
N ILE A 111 20.25 -16.67 0.63
CA ILE A 111 19.66 -16.22 -0.64
C ILE A 111 20.42 -14.99 -1.12
N HIS A 112 21.03 -15.08 -2.30
CA HIS A 112 21.76 -13.96 -2.88
C HIS A 112 20.82 -13.01 -3.63
N TYR A 113 20.89 -11.72 -3.31
CA TYR A 113 20.26 -10.65 -4.08
C TYR A 113 21.31 -9.71 -4.63
N TYR A 114 21.22 -9.43 -5.93
CA TYR A 114 22.06 -8.44 -6.59
C TYR A 114 21.42 -7.06 -6.44
N ALA A 115 22.10 -6.18 -5.72
CA ALA A 115 21.73 -4.78 -5.58
C ALA A 115 22.79 -3.90 -6.24
N ASP A 116 22.34 -2.81 -6.85
CA ASP A 116 23.23 -1.77 -7.37
C ASP A 116 23.91 -1.06 -6.19
N ALA A 117 25.25 -0.99 -6.22
CA ALA A 117 26.05 -0.47 -5.11
C ALA A 117 25.79 1.03 -4.85
N ASP A 118 25.52 1.82 -5.89
CA ASP A 118 25.26 3.26 -5.73
C ASP A 118 23.86 3.51 -5.20
N LYS A 119 22.85 2.76 -5.69
CA LYS A 119 21.49 2.80 -5.13
C LYS A 119 21.47 2.37 -3.67
N ALA A 120 22.14 1.27 -3.34
CA ALA A 120 22.26 0.78 -1.97
C ALA A 120 22.93 1.83 -1.06
N ARG A 121 23.99 2.49 -1.55
CA ARG A 121 24.67 3.55 -0.79
C ARG A 121 23.76 4.74 -0.50
N MET A 122 22.98 5.19 -1.49
CA MET A 122 22.04 6.31 -1.31
C MET A 122 20.96 5.95 -0.29
N GLU A 123 20.38 4.77 -0.40
CA GLU A 123 19.28 4.35 0.46
C GLU A 123 19.74 4.14 1.92
N ILE A 124 20.91 3.55 2.14
CA ILE A 124 21.47 3.40 3.49
C ILE A 124 21.72 4.77 4.13
N LYS A 125 22.21 5.75 3.37
CA LYS A 125 22.37 7.13 3.89
C LYS A 125 21.02 7.75 4.26
N ARG A 126 20.01 7.59 3.41
CA ARG A 126 18.63 8.06 3.68
C ARG A 126 18.08 7.44 4.97
N LEU A 127 18.25 6.13 5.16
CA LEU A 127 17.80 5.41 6.36
C LEU A 127 18.52 5.90 7.62
N ILE A 128 19.84 6.16 7.53
CA ILE A 128 20.62 6.72 8.64
C ILE A 128 20.13 8.14 8.99
N GLU A 129 19.91 9.00 8.00
CA GLU A 129 19.42 10.37 8.20
C GLU A 129 18.02 10.41 8.83
N LYS A 130 17.15 9.44 8.47
CA LYS A 130 15.80 9.31 9.02
C LYS A 130 15.72 8.53 10.34
N ASN A 131 16.84 8.05 10.88
CA ASN A 131 16.87 7.13 12.02
C ASN A 131 16.03 5.84 11.82
N GLU A 132 15.82 5.42 10.57
CA GLU A 132 15.11 4.17 10.20
C GLU A 132 16.07 2.96 10.08
N TRP A 133 17.37 3.18 10.29
CA TRP A 133 18.41 2.15 10.14
C TRP A 133 18.51 1.25 11.38
N ASP A 134 17.82 0.10 11.37
CA ASP A 134 17.75 -0.82 12.52
C ASP A 134 19.10 -1.49 12.86
N THR A 135 19.68 -1.09 13.99
CA THR A 135 20.99 -1.53 14.49
C THR A 135 20.97 -2.80 15.34
N LYS A 136 19.81 -3.44 15.55
CA LYS A 136 19.70 -4.53 16.54
C LYS A 136 20.17 -5.90 16.04
N GLU A 137 19.99 -6.20 14.76
CA GLU A 137 20.30 -7.52 14.17
C GLU A 137 21.42 -7.46 13.13
N PHE A 138 22.13 -8.59 12.95
CA PHE A 138 23.16 -8.79 11.93
C PHE A 138 24.31 -7.75 11.94
N THR A 139 24.78 -7.36 13.12
CA THR A 139 25.82 -6.33 13.33
C THR A 139 27.08 -6.56 12.47
N ASP A 140 27.60 -7.78 12.43
CA ASP A 140 28.82 -8.11 11.68
C ASP A 140 28.64 -7.96 10.15
N MET A 141 27.52 -8.44 9.60
CA MET A 141 27.21 -8.28 8.18
C MET A 141 27.01 -6.82 7.80
N ARG A 142 26.35 -6.04 8.67
CA ARG A 142 26.17 -4.59 8.47
C ARG A 142 27.49 -3.85 8.44
N GLU A 143 28.39 -4.10 9.38
CA GLU A 143 29.71 -3.47 9.36
C GLU A 143 30.47 -3.79 8.08
N ASN A 144 30.43 -5.05 7.64
CA ASN A 144 31.05 -5.46 6.39
C ASN A 144 30.42 -4.77 5.18
N LEU A 145 29.09 -4.61 5.17
CA LEU A 145 28.37 -3.87 4.13
C LEU A 145 28.78 -2.39 4.09
N LEU A 146 28.82 -1.71 5.24
CA LEU A 146 29.23 -0.31 5.33
C LEU A 146 30.69 -0.11 4.89
N LYS A 147 31.58 -1.02 5.29
CA LYS A 147 32.99 -1.06 4.85
C LYS A 147 33.08 -1.25 3.33
N MET A 148 32.34 -2.21 2.77
CA MET A 148 32.32 -2.51 1.33
C MET A 148 31.76 -1.36 0.50
N LEU A 149 30.70 -0.71 0.99
CA LEU A 149 30.09 0.47 0.36
C LEU A 149 30.87 1.77 0.65
N LYS A 150 31.94 1.72 1.45
CA LYS A 150 32.76 2.88 1.85
C LYS A 150 31.94 3.99 2.54
N ILE A 151 30.90 3.61 3.28
CA ILE A 151 30.09 4.54 4.06
C ILE A 151 30.75 4.70 5.43
N LYS A 152 31.21 5.91 5.75
CA LYS A 152 31.64 6.24 7.11
C LYS A 152 30.40 6.45 7.96
N HIS A 153 29.97 5.41 8.68
CA HIS A 153 28.91 5.51 9.67
C HIS A 153 29.44 4.96 10.99
N ASN A 154 29.50 5.80 12.01
CA ASN A 154 29.89 5.41 13.35
C ASN A 154 28.61 5.24 14.18
N PRO A 155 28.16 4.02 14.49
CA PRO A 155 26.91 3.79 15.24
C PRO A 155 26.94 4.45 16.63
N ILE A 156 28.14 4.65 17.19
CA ILE A 156 28.37 5.32 18.47
C ILE A 156 27.91 6.80 18.43
N ASP A 157 28.06 7.48 17.30
CA ASP A 157 27.64 8.89 17.20
C ASP A 157 26.11 9.01 17.25
N ASN A 158 25.36 8.09 16.62
CA ASN A 158 23.90 8.15 16.62
C ASN A 158 23.32 7.90 18.01
N GLU A 159 23.88 6.96 18.79
CA GLU A 159 23.41 6.72 20.16
C GLU A 159 23.70 7.91 21.09
N VAL A 160 24.85 8.58 20.90
CA VAL A 160 25.21 9.80 21.63
C VAL A 160 24.32 10.98 21.20
N ILE A 161 23.98 11.09 19.92
CA ILE A 161 23.08 12.12 19.39
C ILE A 161 21.65 11.89 19.89
N LEU A 162 21.14 10.66 19.89
CA LEU A 162 19.82 10.31 20.41
C LEU A 162 19.70 10.63 21.91
N LYS A 163 20.69 10.25 22.72
CA LYS A 163 20.74 10.62 24.14
C LYS A 163 20.78 12.14 24.35
N LYS A 164 21.49 12.88 23.49
CA LYS A 164 21.48 14.35 23.54
C LYS A 164 20.13 14.95 23.15
N LEU A 165 19.44 14.36 22.17
CA LEU A 165 18.11 14.81 21.74
C LEU A 165 17.04 14.56 22.82
N GLU A 166 17.05 13.38 23.45
CA GLU A 166 16.17 13.07 24.59
C GLU A 166 16.37 14.07 25.75
N ASN A 167 17.64 14.35 26.09
CA ASN A 167 17.96 15.34 27.12
C ASN A 167 17.50 16.77 26.74
N LEU A 168 17.54 17.14 25.46
CA LEU A 168 17.06 18.44 24.98
C LEU A 168 15.53 18.54 25.06
N GLU A 169 14.82 17.48 24.72
CA GLU A 169 13.35 17.44 24.82
C GLU A 169 12.87 17.51 26.28
N GLU A 170 13.58 16.85 27.21
CA GLU A 170 13.31 16.99 28.65
C GLU A 170 13.59 18.42 29.16
N LEU A 171 14.64 19.06 28.66
CA LEU A 171 14.98 20.45 29.01
C LEU A 171 13.90 21.43 28.54
N GLU A 172 13.42 21.26 27.31
CA GLU A 172 12.35 22.07 26.72
C GLU A 172 11.06 21.98 27.54
N LYS A 173 10.62 20.75 27.87
CA LYS A 173 9.45 20.52 28.76
C LYS A 173 9.63 21.15 30.15
N THR A 174 10.86 21.19 30.66
CA THR A 174 11.17 21.81 31.94
C THR A 174 11.12 23.34 31.86
N HIS A 175 11.56 23.92 30.75
CA HIS A 175 11.49 25.35 30.50
C HIS A 175 10.04 25.82 30.33
N ASP A 176 9.22 25.10 29.57
CA ASP A 176 7.80 25.43 29.40
C ASP A 176 7.05 25.46 30.73
N LYS A 177 7.25 24.44 31.58
CA LYS A 177 6.67 24.41 32.93
C LYS A 177 7.11 25.58 33.81
N ARG A 178 8.36 26.04 33.66
CA ARG A 178 8.87 27.21 34.38
C ARG A 178 8.25 28.50 33.86
N PHE A 179 8.05 28.63 32.55
CA PHE A 179 7.39 29.77 31.92
C PHE A 179 5.93 29.88 32.37
N GLU A 180 5.15 28.80 32.32
CA GLU A 180 3.76 28.80 32.81
C GLU A 180 3.66 29.21 34.29
N LYS A 181 4.62 28.76 35.12
CA LYS A 181 4.66 29.13 36.54
C LYS A 181 4.97 30.62 36.74
N LEU A 182 5.84 31.20 35.90
CA LEU A 182 6.17 32.62 35.94
C LEU A 182 5.00 33.48 35.47
N GLU A 183 4.27 33.06 34.44
CA GLU A 183 3.05 33.76 33.98
C GLU A 183 1.99 33.81 35.08
N LYS A 184 1.71 32.69 35.75
CA LYS A 184 0.77 32.65 36.88
C LYS A 184 1.17 33.60 38.02
N LEU A 185 2.45 33.67 38.36
CA LEU A 185 2.95 34.59 39.39
C LEU A 185 2.82 36.07 38.97
N LEU A 186 3.00 36.37 37.69
CA LEU A 186 2.81 37.71 37.13
C LEU A 186 1.34 38.14 37.17
N GLU A 187 0.42 37.25 36.84
CA GLU A 187 -1.02 37.49 36.96
C GLU A 187 -1.43 37.74 38.42
N GLU A 188 -0.91 36.95 39.37
CA GLU A 188 -1.17 37.14 40.80
C GLU A 188 -0.64 38.48 41.34
N ILE A 189 0.49 38.98 40.82
CA ILE A 189 1.03 40.29 41.19
C ILE A 189 0.19 41.43 40.62
N HIS A 190 -0.26 41.32 39.36
CA HIS A 190 -1.09 42.37 38.74
C HIS A 190 -2.54 42.40 39.26
N ALA A 191 -3.03 41.31 39.85
CA ALA A 191 -4.35 41.24 40.47
C ALA A 191 -4.42 41.85 41.89
N LYS A 192 -3.31 42.38 42.42
CA LYS A 192 -3.16 42.88 43.79
C LYS A 192 -2.91 44.39 43.82
#